data_AF-A0AAD5Z7S5-F1
#
_entry.id   AF-A0AAD5Z7S5-F1
#
_cell.length_a   1.000
_cell.length_b   1.000
_cell.length_c   1.000
_cell.angle_alpha   90.00
_cell.angle_beta   90.00
_cell.angle_gamma   90.00
#
_symmetry.space_group_name_H-M   'P 1'
#
loop_
_entity.id
_entity.type
_entity.pdbx_description
1 polymer ?
#
loop_
_entity_poly.entity_id
_entity_poly.type
_entity_poly.pdbx_seq_one_letter_code
_entity_poly.pdbx_strand_id
1 'polypeptide(L)'
;MTNPDGTTLPTDFLTSYDASDCSFPRNWIMLSDPGPSPSDVCFFNTSTHKSFSFDLTPYLHIYSLLRSFDFLFLLKHKITQGFALLNPFMKSITPLPSKIESYSAYAPKQLEDLICEDIWPLSGVFVTSSFTIVLHFEPYFLVWTKPGDQSWVYDELEVWSFSNLLLYKDRLLAFTFDKGLVQINLANEMPNQLQVEVVIPSNELPKLRKECYLVDCDEEIILVNLRHNDHCLESFETYKLDLNEKTYSRLPNLGNYSIFLGENRTFSISCEDLPQVPTNSIYLCELYNLENNCKRCQFCEPFLNPSSLLVEKLIKCCLRSHWNILSEDDE
;
A
#
# COMPACT_ATOMS: atom_id res chain seq x y z
N MET A 1 -18.42 -6.53 22.72
CA MET A 1 -18.55 -5.06 22.72
C MET A 1 -19.63 -4.69 21.71
N THR A 2 -20.64 -3.95 22.12
CA THR A 2 -21.76 -3.49 21.28
C THR A 2 -21.38 -2.20 20.57
N ASN A 3 -21.74 -2.09 19.29
CA ASN A 3 -21.65 -0.84 18.55
C ASN A 3 -22.57 0.24 19.15
N PRO A 4 -22.36 1.54 18.82
CA PRO A 4 -23.24 2.63 19.23
C PRO A 4 -24.69 2.50 18.77
N ASP A 5 -24.96 1.65 17.77
CA ASP A 5 -26.29 1.33 17.22
C ASP A 5 -26.93 0.08 17.85
N GLY A 6 -26.31 -0.52 18.87
CA GLY A 6 -26.81 -1.72 19.54
C GLY A 6 -26.59 -3.03 18.78
N THR A 7 -25.89 -3.03 17.64
CA THR A 7 -25.48 -4.27 16.98
C THR A 7 -24.30 -4.89 17.73
N THR A 8 -24.46 -6.14 18.17
CA THR A 8 -23.34 -6.96 18.65
C THR A 8 -22.50 -7.37 17.45
N LEU A 9 -21.19 -7.08 17.50
CA LEU A 9 -20.22 -7.72 16.61
C LEU A 9 -20.50 -9.23 16.61
N PRO A 10 -20.63 -9.89 15.43
CA PRO A 10 -20.75 -11.33 15.40
C PRO A 10 -19.55 -11.91 16.16
N THR A 11 -19.80 -12.75 17.15
CA THR A 11 -18.75 -13.41 17.95
C THR A 11 -17.74 -14.17 17.07
N ASP A 12 -18.12 -14.50 15.84
CA ASP A 12 -17.27 -15.15 14.84
C ASP A 12 -16.27 -14.18 14.15
N PHE A 13 -16.42 -12.85 14.29
CA PHE A 13 -15.43 -11.87 13.80
C PHE A 13 -14.15 -11.90 14.62
N LEU A 14 -14.25 -12.16 15.93
CA LEU A 14 -13.10 -12.24 16.83
C LEU A 14 -12.37 -13.59 16.73
N THR A 15 -12.99 -14.63 16.19
CA THR A 15 -12.32 -15.92 15.95
C THR A 15 -11.49 -15.94 14.67
N SER A 16 -11.72 -15.01 13.74
CA SER A 16 -10.83 -14.76 12.59
C SER A 16 -9.90 -13.56 12.77
N TYR A 17 -10.09 -12.81 13.86
CA TYR A 17 -9.27 -11.67 14.23
C TYR A 17 -8.46 -12.09 15.45
N ASP A 18 -7.40 -12.84 15.21
CA ASP A 18 -6.46 -13.21 16.26
C ASP A 18 -5.79 -11.91 16.72
N ALA A 19 -6.02 -11.48 17.97
CA ALA A 19 -5.46 -10.22 18.48
C ALA A 19 -3.93 -10.28 18.62
N SER A 20 -3.34 -11.47 18.54
CA SER A 20 -1.89 -11.70 18.34
C SER A 20 -1.43 -11.44 16.91
N ASP A 21 -2.36 -11.33 15.97
CA ASP A 21 -2.16 -11.08 14.56
C ASP A 21 -2.55 -9.62 14.27
N CYS A 22 -1.84 -8.70 14.92
CA CYS A 22 -1.79 -7.29 14.54
C CYS A 22 -1.16 -7.09 13.14
N SER A 23 -0.90 -8.18 12.40
CA SER A 23 -0.53 -8.15 11.01
C SER A 23 -1.76 -7.81 10.16
N PHE A 24 -1.52 -7.02 9.13
CA PHE A 24 -2.48 -6.52 8.16
C PHE A 24 -3.60 -7.53 7.86
N PRO A 25 -4.89 -7.12 7.79
CA PRO A 25 -5.95 -7.97 7.28
C PRO A 25 -5.70 -8.27 5.78
N ARG A 26 -4.82 -9.25 5.49
CA ARG A 26 -4.26 -9.57 4.15
C ARG A 26 -5.31 -9.75 3.07
N ASN A 27 -6.51 -10.19 3.46
CA ASN A 27 -7.61 -10.47 2.54
C ASN A 27 -8.63 -9.34 2.44
N TRP A 28 -8.48 -8.25 3.20
CA TRP A 28 -9.43 -7.14 3.18
C TRP A 28 -8.94 -6.02 2.25
N ILE A 29 -9.77 -5.70 1.28
CA ILE A 29 -9.53 -4.62 0.33
C ILE A 29 -10.59 -3.55 0.54
N MET A 30 -10.16 -2.31 0.76
CA MET A 30 -11.05 -1.16 0.71
C MET A 30 -11.54 -0.94 -0.72
N LEU A 31 -12.85 -1.04 -0.94
CA LEU A 31 -13.48 -0.85 -2.23
C LEU A 31 -13.69 0.62 -2.55
N SER A 32 -13.54 0.96 -3.83
CA SER A 32 -13.68 2.32 -4.36
C SER A 32 -15.12 2.82 -4.50
N ASP A 33 -16.13 2.01 -4.21
CA ASP A 33 -17.51 2.47 -4.34
C ASP A 33 -17.89 3.30 -3.12
N PRO A 34 -18.33 4.57 -3.30
CA PRO A 34 -19.01 5.25 -2.21
C PRO A 34 -20.21 4.38 -1.85
N GLY A 35 -20.40 4.12 -0.55
CA GLY A 35 -21.65 3.54 -0.10
C GLY A 35 -22.84 4.48 -0.40
N PRO A 36 -24.00 4.27 0.22
CA PRO A 36 -25.13 5.19 0.06
C PRO A 36 -24.79 6.64 0.44
N SER A 37 -23.73 6.85 1.25
CA SER A 37 -23.11 8.14 1.55
C SER A 37 -21.68 8.28 0.99
N PRO A 38 -21.22 9.49 0.61
CA PRO A 38 -19.81 9.78 0.30
C PRO A 38 -18.83 9.44 1.45
N SER A 39 -19.32 9.36 2.68
CA SER A 39 -18.57 9.01 3.89
C SER A 39 -18.58 7.51 4.22
N ASP A 40 -19.36 6.70 3.50
CA ASP A 40 -19.39 5.26 3.69
C ASP A 40 -18.25 4.59 2.93
N VAL A 41 -17.36 3.94 3.67
CA VAL A 41 -16.29 3.13 3.10
C VAL A 41 -16.65 1.65 3.21
N CYS A 42 -16.54 0.93 2.11
CA CYS A 42 -16.77 -0.51 2.07
C CYS A 42 -15.45 -1.26 2.02
N PHE A 43 -15.30 -2.26 2.87
CA PHE A 43 -14.21 -3.23 2.85
C PHE A 43 -14.75 -4.57 2.40
N PHE A 44 -14.02 -5.25 1.53
CA PHE A 44 -14.37 -6.54 1.01
C PHE A 44 -13.27 -7.55 1.32
N ASN A 45 -13.66 -8.67 1.92
CA ASN A 45 -12.77 -9.77 2.18
C ASN A 45 -12.74 -10.73 0.99
N THR A 46 -11.60 -10.85 0.34
CA THR A 46 -11.42 -11.61 -0.90
C THR A 46 -11.59 -13.11 -0.72
N SER A 47 -11.33 -13.66 0.47
CA SER A 47 -11.42 -15.12 0.74
C SER A 47 -12.76 -15.56 1.31
N THR A 48 -13.40 -14.73 2.14
CA THR A 48 -14.68 -15.06 2.79
C THR A 48 -15.90 -14.43 2.12
N HIS A 49 -15.68 -13.50 1.20
CA HIS A 49 -16.68 -12.70 0.49
C HIS A 49 -17.55 -11.83 1.41
N LYS A 50 -17.11 -11.65 2.67
CA LYS A 50 -17.76 -10.77 3.61
C LYS A 50 -17.44 -9.32 3.26
N SER A 51 -18.44 -8.46 3.43
CA SER A 51 -18.25 -7.02 3.38
C SER A 51 -18.38 -6.40 4.78
N PHE A 52 -17.66 -5.31 4.99
CA PHE A 52 -17.74 -4.48 6.18
C PHE A 52 -17.86 -3.03 5.74
N SER A 53 -18.93 -2.37 6.14
CA SER A 53 -19.13 -0.94 5.87
C SER A 53 -18.76 -0.13 7.11
N PHE A 54 -18.01 0.96 6.89
CA PHE A 54 -17.57 1.86 7.93
C PHE A 54 -18.01 3.29 7.59
N ASP A 55 -18.77 3.88 8.49
CA ASP A 55 -19.23 5.27 8.39
C ASP A 55 -18.15 6.22 8.96
N LEU A 56 -17.55 7.03 8.07
CA LEU A 56 -16.59 8.07 8.46
C LEU A 56 -17.24 9.33 9.03
N THR A 57 -18.55 9.53 8.86
CA THR A 57 -19.26 10.78 9.21
C THR A 57 -18.94 11.29 10.62
N PRO A 58 -18.94 10.44 11.68
CA PRO A 58 -18.65 10.91 13.04
C PRO A 58 -17.27 11.55 13.19
N TYR A 59 -16.31 11.16 12.34
CA TYR A 59 -14.93 11.65 12.37
C TYR A 59 -14.76 12.91 11.53
N LEU A 60 -15.49 13.05 10.41
CA LEU A 60 -15.33 14.14 9.44
C LEU A 60 -15.78 15.52 9.98
N HIS A 61 -16.57 15.55 11.06
CA HIS A 61 -16.88 16.80 11.77
C HIS A 61 -15.68 17.36 12.53
N ILE A 62 -14.75 16.50 12.95
CA ILE A 62 -13.60 16.85 13.80
C ILE A 62 -12.30 16.86 12.97
N TYR A 63 -12.21 15.98 11.98
CA TYR A 63 -11.04 15.73 11.17
C TYR A 63 -11.31 15.96 9.70
N SER A 64 -10.31 16.45 8.98
CA SER A 64 -10.22 16.34 7.53
C SER A 64 -9.56 15.01 7.17
N LEU A 65 -10.15 14.26 6.25
CA LEU A 65 -9.51 13.07 5.68
C LEU A 65 -8.41 13.54 4.72
N LEU A 66 -7.16 13.19 5.01
CA LEU A 66 -6.05 13.52 4.11
C LEU A 66 -5.89 12.43 3.06
N ARG A 67 -5.77 11.17 3.50
CA ARG A 67 -5.48 10.02 2.63
C ARG A 67 -5.97 8.72 3.27
N SER A 68 -6.05 7.69 2.45
CA SER A 68 -6.41 6.32 2.85
C SER A 68 -5.38 5.35 2.28
N PHE A 69 -4.92 4.40 3.10
CA PHE A 69 -3.91 3.41 2.67
C PHE A 69 -4.30 2.05 3.20
N ASP A 70 -4.46 1.09 2.29
CA ASP A 70 -5.00 -0.25 2.56
C ASP A 70 -6.30 -0.24 3.36
N PHE A 71 -6.20 -0.19 4.69
CA PHE A 71 -7.31 -0.18 5.63
C PHE A 71 -7.26 0.98 6.65
N LEU A 72 -6.35 1.93 6.52
CA LEU A 72 -6.14 3.01 7.47
C LEU A 72 -6.46 4.36 6.85
N PHE A 73 -6.90 5.31 7.69
CA PHE A 73 -7.16 6.69 7.28
C PHE A 73 -6.22 7.64 7.99
N LEU A 74 -5.50 8.44 7.21
CA LEU A 74 -4.69 9.54 7.71
C LEU A 74 -5.57 10.79 7.82
N LEU A 75 -5.68 11.30 9.03
CA LEU A 75 -6.58 12.38 9.41
C LEU A 75 -5.82 13.61 9.89
N LYS A 76 -6.36 14.80 9.64
CA LYS A 76 -5.92 16.08 10.21
C LYS A 76 -7.01 16.70 11.04
N HIS A 77 -6.75 16.98 12.31
CA HIS A 77 -7.73 17.60 13.18
C HIS A 77 -7.98 19.06 12.75
N LYS A 78 -9.24 19.42 12.49
CA LYS A 78 -9.63 20.73 11.91
C LYS A 78 -9.23 21.93 12.79
N ILE A 79 -9.30 21.78 14.11
CA ILE A 79 -8.95 22.86 15.07
C ILE A 79 -7.47 22.83 15.45
N THR A 80 -6.98 21.73 16.02
CA THR A 80 -5.62 21.64 16.56
C THR A 80 -4.54 21.48 15.49
N GLN A 81 -4.93 21.20 14.24
CA GLN A 81 -4.04 20.83 13.13
C GLN A 81 -3.19 19.57 13.40
N GLY A 82 -3.49 18.82 14.47
CA GLY A 82 -2.80 17.58 14.81
C GLY A 82 -3.15 16.44 13.85
N PHE A 83 -2.18 15.58 13.55
CA PHE A 83 -2.37 14.43 12.68
C PHE A 83 -2.79 13.20 13.49
N ALA A 84 -3.57 12.32 12.89
CA ALA A 84 -3.98 11.07 13.51
C ALA A 84 -4.19 9.96 12.48
N LEU A 85 -4.05 8.71 12.92
CA LEU A 85 -4.34 7.52 12.13
C LEU A 85 -5.61 6.86 12.68
N LEU A 86 -6.61 6.66 11.83
CA LEU A 86 -7.85 5.95 12.18
C LEU A 86 -7.79 4.52 11.63
N ASN A 87 -8.01 3.57 12.54
CA ASN A 87 -8.28 2.18 12.20
C ASN A 87 -9.81 1.94 12.23
N PRO A 88 -10.45 1.66 11.08
CA PRO A 88 -11.90 1.48 10.98
C PRO A 88 -12.40 0.19 11.63
N PHE A 89 -11.58 -0.86 11.64
CA PHE A 89 -11.95 -2.14 12.27
C PHE A 89 -11.94 -2.04 13.80
N MET A 90 -11.02 -1.25 14.36
CA MET A 90 -10.90 -1.02 15.80
C MET A 90 -11.69 0.20 16.28
N LYS A 91 -12.15 1.06 15.36
CA LYS A 91 -12.74 2.37 15.66
C LYS A 91 -11.84 3.22 16.56
N SER A 92 -10.53 3.07 16.39
CA SER A 92 -9.52 3.69 17.25
C SER A 92 -8.75 4.76 16.49
N ILE A 93 -8.57 5.91 17.14
CA ILE A 93 -7.75 7.02 16.65
C ILE A 93 -6.42 6.99 17.38
N THR A 94 -5.33 6.94 16.63
CA THR A 94 -3.97 7.05 17.16
C THR A 94 -3.41 8.42 16.81
N PRO A 95 -3.17 9.30 17.80
CA PRO A 95 -2.56 10.60 17.55
C PRO A 95 -1.13 10.41 17.03
N LEU A 96 -0.74 11.25 16.09
CA LEU A 96 0.60 11.25 15.49
C LEU A 96 1.35 12.54 15.85
N PRO A 97 2.68 12.51 15.97
CA PRO A 97 3.47 13.71 16.17
C PRO A 97 3.33 14.69 15.00
N SER A 98 3.53 15.99 15.26
CA SER A 98 3.63 16.99 14.19
C SER A 98 5.08 17.28 13.79
N LYS A 99 6.01 17.17 14.75
CA LYS A 99 7.43 17.50 14.55
C LYS A 99 8.16 16.38 13.83
N ILE A 100 9.05 16.77 12.93
CA ILE A 100 10.04 15.88 12.33
C ILE A 100 11.39 16.15 12.98
N GLU A 101 12.02 15.09 13.48
CA GLU A 101 13.43 15.07 13.83
C GLU A 101 14.23 14.56 12.63
N SER A 102 15.15 15.40 12.17
CA SER A 102 16.07 15.07 11.10
C SER A 102 17.45 15.65 11.36
N TYR A 103 18.44 14.95 10.84
CA TYR A 103 19.85 15.34 10.87
C TYR A 103 20.30 15.98 9.55
N SER A 104 19.44 15.99 8.53
CA SER A 104 19.65 16.71 7.27
C SER A 104 19.23 18.17 7.39
N ALA A 105 20.08 19.09 6.92
CA ALA A 105 19.78 20.52 6.92
C ALA A 105 18.62 20.90 5.97
N TYR A 106 18.30 20.02 5.02
CA TYR A 106 17.25 20.21 4.01
C TYR A 106 15.93 19.52 4.37
N ALA A 107 15.90 18.79 5.49
CA ALA A 107 14.73 18.05 5.86
C ALA A 107 13.56 18.96 6.28
N PRO A 108 12.33 18.52 5.98
CA PRO A 108 11.12 19.16 6.50
C PRO A 108 11.14 19.14 8.03
N LYS A 109 10.58 20.19 8.63
CA LYS A 109 10.54 20.34 10.11
C LYS A 109 9.20 19.92 10.68
N GLN A 110 8.15 19.98 9.86
CA GLN A 110 6.81 19.56 10.21
C GLN A 110 6.33 18.49 9.24
N LEU A 111 5.51 17.57 9.74
CA LEU A 111 4.82 16.60 8.91
C LEU A 111 3.89 17.25 7.88
N GLU A 112 3.34 18.42 8.22
CA GLU A 112 2.50 19.20 7.32
C GLU A 112 3.21 19.61 6.03
N ASP A 113 4.50 19.96 6.13
CA ASP A 113 5.35 20.32 4.98
C ASP A 113 5.43 19.16 3.96
N LEU A 114 5.33 17.91 4.42
CA LEU A 114 5.36 16.72 3.58
C LEU A 114 3.98 16.37 2.99
N ILE A 115 2.93 16.43 3.81
CA ILE A 115 1.61 15.90 3.41
C ILE A 115 0.78 16.92 2.63
N CYS A 116 0.94 18.22 2.91
CA CYS A 116 0.03 19.25 2.40
C CYS A 116 0.58 20.05 1.22
N GLU A 117 1.89 20.09 1.00
CA GLU A 117 2.45 20.96 -0.05
C GLU A 117 2.36 20.37 -1.48
N ASP A 118 1.82 19.15 -1.65
CA ASP A 118 1.80 18.40 -2.92
C ASP A 118 3.19 18.28 -3.60
N ILE A 119 4.28 18.62 -2.90
CA ILE A 119 5.65 18.60 -3.41
C ILE A 119 6.11 17.15 -3.59
N TRP A 120 5.75 16.28 -2.63
CA TRP A 120 6.11 14.88 -2.62
C TRP A 120 4.85 14.02 -2.45
N PRO A 121 4.50 13.18 -3.44
CA PRO A 121 3.35 12.32 -3.31
C PRO A 121 3.59 11.29 -2.21
N LEU A 122 2.62 11.16 -1.29
CA LEU A 122 2.61 10.08 -0.31
C LEU A 122 2.24 8.78 -1.01
N SER A 123 3.24 7.92 -1.21
CA SER A 123 3.16 6.71 -2.03
C SER A 123 2.86 5.44 -1.22
N GLY A 124 2.98 5.48 0.11
CA GLY A 124 2.61 4.32 0.93
C GLY A 124 2.57 4.59 2.42
N VAL A 125 1.77 3.79 3.14
CA VAL A 125 1.71 3.78 4.60
C VAL A 125 1.77 2.35 5.11
N PHE A 126 2.73 2.08 5.97
CA PHE A 126 3.01 0.76 6.51
C PHE A 126 2.91 0.78 8.03
N VAL A 127 2.39 -0.29 8.62
CA VAL A 127 2.30 -0.44 10.08
C VAL A 127 2.89 -1.79 10.48
N THR A 128 4.04 -1.77 11.14
CA THR A 128 4.68 -3.00 11.63
C THR A 128 3.90 -3.63 12.78
N SER A 129 4.18 -4.90 13.10
CA SER A 129 3.63 -5.61 14.26
C SER A 129 3.95 -4.90 15.59
N SER A 130 5.06 -4.16 15.62
CA SER A 130 5.47 -3.31 16.73
C SER A 130 4.75 -1.96 16.80
N PHE A 131 3.73 -1.74 15.96
CA PHE A 131 3.02 -0.47 15.76
C PHE A 131 3.90 0.69 15.29
N THR A 132 5.09 0.43 14.73
CA THR A 132 5.84 1.47 14.01
C THR A 132 5.08 1.81 12.74
N ILE A 133 4.71 3.08 12.60
CA ILE A 133 4.04 3.65 11.43
C ILE A 133 5.13 4.22 10.53
N VAL A 134 5.10 3.87 9.25
CA VAL A 134 6.03 4.37 8.23
C VAL A 134 5.21 5.02 7.13
N LEU A 135 5.59 6.24 6.78
CA LEU A 135 5.07 6.94 5.61
C LEU A 135 6.19 7.01 4.57
N HIS A 136 5.86 6.62 3.34
CA HIS A 136 6.75 6.64 2.21
C HIS A 136 6.30 7.72 1.23
N PHE A 137 7.19 8.67 0.95
CA PHE A 137 6.95 9.72 -0.03
C PHE A 137 7.92 9.58 -1.20
N GLU A 138 7.39 9.70 -2.40
CA GLU A 138 8.19 9.71 -3.61
C GLU A 138 8.99 11.03 -3.76
N PRO A 139 10.20 10.98 -4.34
CA PRO A 139 10.82 9.77 -4.88
C PRO A 139 11.59 8.93 -3.84
N TYR A 140 12.02 9.48 -2.69
CA TYR A 140 13.02 8.80 -1.83
C TYR A 140 12.89 9.02 -0.32
N PHE A 141 11.74 9.41 0.22
CA PHE A 141 11.67 9.80 1.64
C PHE A 141 10.90 8.80 2.48
N LEU A 142 11.43 8.52 3.66
CA LEU A 142 10.72 7.79 4.69
C LEU A 142 10.64 8.63 5.96
N VAL A 143 9.46 8.64 6.56
CA VAL A 143 9.30 9.07 7.94
C VAL A 143 8.66 7.95 8.74
N TRP A 144 9.13 7.73 9.95
CA TRP A 144 8.54 6.72 10.82
C TRP A 144 8.45 7.17 12.27
N THR A 145 7.49 6.61 12.99
CA THR A 145 7.21 6.93 14.38
C THR A 145 6.49 5.78 15.07
N LYS A 146 6.55 5.71 16.39
CA LYS A 146 5.72 4.82 17.21
C LYS A 146 4.67 5.62 17.98
N PRO A 147 3.51 5.02 18.28
CA PRO A 147 2.53 5.64 19.17
C PRO A 147 3.17 6.06 20.50
N GLY A 148 3.07 7.35 20.83
CA GLY A 148 3.64 7.94 22.05
C GLY A 148 4.97 8.68 21.84
N ASP A 149 5.64 8.50 20.70
CA ASP A 149 6.80 9.31 20.34
C ASP A 149 6.41 10.80 20.22
N GLN A 150 7.38 11.69 20.39
CA GLN A 150 7.16 13.14 20.33
C GLN A 150 7.49 13.74 18.95
N SER A 151 8.10 12.94 18.08
CA SER A 151 8.65 13.30 16.79
C SER A 151 8.58 12.13 15.81
N TRP A 152 8.58 12.45 14.53
CA TRP A 152 8.91 11.51 13.46
C TRP A 152 10.42 11.46 13.28
N VAL A 153 10.96 10.29 12.99
CA VAL A 153 12.30 10.17 12.44
C VAL A 153 12.18 10.29 10.93
N TYR A 154 13.02 11.13 10.33
CA TYR A 154 13.09 11.32 8.88
C TYR A 154 14.43 10.82 8.35
N ASP A 155 14.37 10.15 7.22
CA ASP A 155 15.56 9.90 6.42
C ASP A 155 15.27 9.79 4.92
N GLU A 156 16.32 10.02 4.14
CA GLU A 156 16.32 9.87 2.69
C GLU A 156 16.89 8.50 2.33
N LEU A 157 16.17 7.75 1.51
CA LEU A 157 16.73 6.60 0.83
C LEU A 157 17.77 7.11 -0.15
N GLU A 158 19.07 6.86 0.12
CA GLU A 158 20.18 7.17 -0.81
C GLU A 158 20.15 6.29 -2.09
N VAL A 159 18.97 5.97 -2.62
CA VAL A 159 18.79 5.01 -3.71
C VAL A 159 17.89 5.61 -4.77
N TRP A 160 18.50 5.97 -5.90
CA TRP A 160 17.89 6.78 -6.96
C TRP A 160 16.87 6.02 -7.83
N SER A 161 16.49 4.82 -7.42
CA SER A 161 15.54 3.98 -8.15
C SER A 161 15.25 2.71 -7.36
N PHE A 162 14.21 2.74 -6.53
CA PHE A 162 13.59 1.52 -6.03
C PHE A 162 12.23 1.31 -6.69
N SER A 163 11.72 0.08 -6.60
CA SER A 163 10.38 -0.33 -7.03
C SER A 163 9.30 0.33 -6.14
N ASN A 164 8.28 -0.42 -5.74
CA ASN A 164 7.50 -0.15 -4.53
C ASN A 164 8.20 -0.68 -3.27
N LEU A 165 7.74 -0.20 -2.11
CA LEU A 165 8.00 -0.83 -0.81
C LEU A 165 6.97 -1.95 -0.55
N LEU A 166 7.42 -3.01 0.14
CA LEU A 166 6.59 -4.14 0.54
C LEU A 166 6.83 -4.45 2.03
N LEU A 167 5.78 -4.37 2.85
CA LEU A 167 5.82 -4.89 4.22
C LEU A 167 5.46 -6.38 4.22
N TYR A 168 6.45 -7.25 4.37
CA TYR A 168 6.27 -8.71 4.35
C TYR A 168 6.81 -9.34 5.63
N LYS A 169 5.94 -10.05 6.38
CA LYS A 169 6.29 -10.72 7.65
C LYS A 169 7.09 -9.80 8.59
N ASP A 170 6.58 -8.58 8.76
CA ASP A 170 7.17 -7.50 9.59
C ASP A 170 8.52 -6.94 9.09
N ARG A 171 8.92 -7.27 7.86
CA ARG A 171 10.12 -6.74 7.21
C ARG A 171 9.70 -5.75 6.14
N LEU A 172 10.20 -4.52 6.22
CA LEU A 172 10.00 -3.53 5.17
C LEU A 172 11.07 -3.75 4.09
N LEU A 173 10.63 -4.22 2.93
CA LEU A 173 11.48 -4.60 1.81
C LEU A 173 11.35 -3.60 0.66
N ALA A 174 12.46 -3.38 -0.04
CA ALA A 174 12.51 -2.61 -1.27
C ALA A 174 13.39 -3.31 -2.28
N PHE A 175 13.08 -3.21 -3.58
CA PHE A 175 14.02 -3.60 -4.61
C PHE A 175 14.71 -2.37 -5.18
N THR A 176 16.02 -2.46 -5.37
CA THR A 176 16.88 -1.38 -5.86
C THR A 176 17.73 -1.89 -7.02
N PHE A 177 17.91 -1.08 -8.07
CA PHE A 177 18.68 -1.53 -9.24
C PHE A 177 20.18 -1.69 -8.98
N ASP A 178 20.71 -0.93 -8.02
CA ASP A 178 22.13 -0.95 -7.65
C ASP A 178 22.43 -2.03 -6.62
N LYS A 179 21.66 -2.13 -5.53
CA LYS A 179 21.94 -3.05 -4.41
C LYS A 179 21.18 -4.37 -4.50
N GLY A 180 20.06 -4.42 -5.21
CA GLY A 180 19.18 -5.60 -5.30
C GLY A 180 18.03 -5.52 -4.31
N LEU A 181 17.61 -6.66 -3.76
CA LEU A 181 16.59 -6.69 -2.71
C LEU A 181 17.21 -6.26 -1.39
N VAL A 182 16.64 -5.23 -0.78
CA VAL A 182 17.10 -4.69 0.50
C VAL A 182 15.98 -4.71 1.54
N GLN A 183 16.39 -4.77 2.80
CA GLN A 183 15.53 -4.56 3.95
C GLN A 183 15.87 -3.22 4.59
N ILE A 184 14.82 -2.47 4.92
CA ILE A 184 14.91 -1.22 5.67
C ILE A 184 14.76 -1.54 7.16
N ASN A 185 15.78 -1.24 7.95
CA ASN A 185 15.77 -1.38 9.39
C ASN A 185 15.30 -0.08 10.03
N LEU A 186 14.10 -0.13 10.60
CA LEU A 186 13.45 1.00 11.30
C LEU A 186 13.89 1.13 12.77
N ALA A 187 14.86 0.32 13.19
CA ALA A 187 15.37 0.34 14.56
C ALA A 187 16.29 1.55 14.75
N ASN A 188 15.94 2.42 15.71
CA ASN A 188 16.68 3.64 16.06
C ASN A 188 17.98 3.35 16.84
N GLU A 189 18.70 2.26 16.56
CA GLU A 189 19.98 1.96 17.24
C GLU A 189 21.04 3.01 16.90
N MET A 190 20.94 3.62 15.72
CA MET A 190 21.73 4.75 15.27
C MET A 190 20.75 5.83 14.75
N PRO A 191 20.53 6.93 15.47
CA PRO A 191 19.50 7.90 15.11
C PRO A 191 19.76 8.67 13.80
N ASN A 192 20.94 8.53 13.19
CA ASN A 192 21.41 9.43 12.13
C ASN A 192 21.46 8.82 10.73
N GLN A 193 21.06 7.56 10.55
CA GLN A 193 21.07 6.93 9.23
C GLN A 193 20.15 5.72 9.17
N LEU A 194 19.32 5.68 8.14
CA LEU A 194 18.51 4.55 7.76
C LEU A 194 19.43 3.38 7.45
N GLN A 195 19.31 2.32 8.25
CA GLN A 195 20.10 1.13 8.02
C GLN A 195 19.42 0.27 6.97
N VAL A 196 20.12 0.07 5.86
CA VAL A 196 19.65 -0.76 4.75
C VAL A 196 20.53 -2.01 4.67
N GLU A 197 19.91 -3.17 4.85
CA GLU A 197 20.59 -4.47 4.71
C GLU A 197 20.33 -5.05 3.32
N VAL A 198 21.38 -5.47 2.63
CA VAL A 198 21.23 -6.21 1.36
C VAL A 198 20.80 -7.65 1.67
N VAL A 199 19.58 -8.00 1.27
CA VAL A 199 19.02 -9.34 1.45
C VAL A 199 19.45 -10.25 0.30
N ILE A 200 19.25 -9.79 -0.94
CA ILE A 200 19.71 -10.47 -2.16
C ILE A 200 20.43 -9.43 -3.04
N PRO A 201 21.75 -9.57 -3.25
CA PRO A 201 22.52 -8.66 -4.09
C PRO A 201 21.99 -8.56 -5.54
N SER A 202 22.12 -7.39 -6.16
CA SER A 202 21.66 -7.14 -7.54
C SER A 202 22.29 -8.07 -8.58
N ASN A 203 23.54 -8.49 -8.38
CA ASN A 203 24.25 -9.44 -9.23
C ASN A 203 23.77 -10.90 -9.06
N GLU A 204 23.03 -11.18 -7.99
CA GLU A 204 22.40 -12.48 -7.70
C GLU A 204 20.91 -12.47 -8.06
N LEU A 205 20.41 -11.39 -8.67
CA LEU A 205 19.06 -11.26 -9.16
C LEU A 205 19.02 -11.32 -10.70
N PRO A 206 17.85 -11.58 -11.31
CA PRO A 206 17.75 -11.58 -12.76
C PRO A 206 18.13 -10.21 -13.33
N LYS A 207 18.42 -10.15 -14.63
CA LYS A 207 18.64 -8.87 -15.32
C LYS A 207 17.31 -8.12 -15.43
N LEU A 208 17.09 -7.23 -14.48
CA LEU A 208 15.86 -6.45 -14.35
C LEU A 208 15.92 -5.19 -15.23
N ARG A 209 14.76 -4.75 -15.71
CA ARG A 209 14.59 -3.51 -16.46
C ARG A 209 14.00 -2.43 -15.56
N LYS A 210 13.90 -1.20 -16.06
CA LYS A 210 13.59 0.02 -15.30
C LYS A 210 12.36 -0.02 -14.38
N GLU A 211 11.46 -0.99 -14.55
CA GLU A 211 10.22 -1.04 -13.82
C GLU A 211 9.97 -2.46 -13.31
N CYS A 212 9.86 -2.58 -11.99
CA CYS A 212 9.62 -3.85 -11.31
C CYS A 212 8.83 -3.61 -10.03
N TYR A 213 8.15 -4.66 -9.56
CA TYR A 213 7.25 -4.60 -8.42
C TYR A 213 7.46 -5.81 -7.51
N LEU A 214 7.47 -5.56 -6.20
CA LEU A 214 7.40 -6.57 -5.16
C LEU A 214 5.94 -6.77 -4.75
N VAL A 215 5.52 -8.04 -4.67
CA VAL A 215 4.14 -8.41 -4.33
C VAL A 215 4.15 -9.55 -3.32
N ASP A 216 3.37 -9.40 -2.23
CA ASP A 216 3.03 -10.53 -1.35
C ASP A 216 1.96 -11.38 -2.03
N CYS A 217 2.29 -12.65 -2.28
CA CYS A 217 1.44 -13.62 -2.94
C CYS A 217 1.51 -14.95 -2.20
N ASP A 218 0.47 -15.26 -1.43
CA ASP A 218 0.33 -16.53 -0.70
C ASP A 218 1.54 -16.88 0.18
N GLU A 219 1.95 -15.93 1.03
CA GLU A 219 3.18 -16.05 1.83
C GLU A 219 4.48 -16.16 1.02
N GLU A 220 4.46 -15.88 -0.28
CA GLU A 220 5.65 -15.78 -1.11
C GLU A 220 5.84 -14.34 -1.58
N ILE A 221 7.11 -13.97 -1.84
CA ILE A 221 7.41 -12.69 -2.47
C ILE A 221 7.61 -12.94 -3.95
N ILE A 222 6.75 -12.33 -4.75
CA ILE A 222 6.83 -12.32 -6.20
C ILE A 222 7.47 -11.00 -6.63
N LEU A 223 8.56 -11.10 -7.39
CA LEU A 223 9.12 -9.99 -8.13
C LEU A 223 8.57 -10.02 -9.55
N VAL A 224 7.85 -8.98 -9.94
CA VAL A 224 7.36 -8.79 -11.31
C VAL A 224 8.27 -7.80 -12.03
N ASN A 225 8.89 -8.22 -13.13
CA ASN A 225 9.76 -7.41 -13.98
C ASN A 225 9.02 -7.04 -15.26
N LEU A 226 8.82 -5.74 -15.50
CA LEU A 226 8.17 -5.26 -16.71
C LEU A 226 9.21 -4.95 -17.78
N ARG A 227 9.03 -5.53 -18.96
CA ARG A 227 9.88 -5.31 -20.12
C ARG A 227 9.18 -4.39 -21.09
N HIS A 228 9.77 -3.23 -21.31
CA HIS A 228 9.30 -2.24 -22.28
C HIS A 228 10.18 -2.21 -23.53
N ASN A 229 9.54 -1.99 -24.67
CA ASN A 229 10.16 -1.66 -25.95
C ASN A 229 9.54 -0.36 -26.49
N ASP A 230 10.37 0.62 -26.85
CA ASP A 230 9.94 1.89 -27.48
C ASP A 230 8.65 2.50 -26.90
N HIS A 231 8.57 2.57 -25.57
CA HIS A 231 7.43 3.11 -24.77
C HIS A 231 6.18 2.24 -24.65
N CYS A 232 6.20 0.99 -25.10
CA CYS A 232 5.12 0.04 -24.86
C CYS A 232 5.62 -1.18 -24.07
N LEU A 233 4.76 -1.69 -23.19
CA LEU A 233 5.00 -2.96 -22.51
C LEU A 233 5.07 -4.09 -23.55
N GLU A 234 6.19 -4.79 -23.60
CA GLU A 234 6.44 -5.91 -24.51
C GLU A 234 6.15 -7.24 -23.84
N SER A 235 6.54 -7.40 -22.57
CA SER A 235 6.34 -8.62 -21.80
C SER A 235 6.56 -8.37 -20.31
N PHE A 236 6.21 -9.35 -19.49
CA PHE A 236 6.58 -9.38 -18.08
C PHE A 236 7.25 -10.72 -17.75
N GLU A 237 8.08 -10.70 -16.72
CA GLU A 237 8.63 -11.91 -16.12
C GLU A 237 8.40 -11.90 -14.63
N THR A 238 8.02 -13.04 -14.09
CA THR A 238 7.77 -13.22 -12.66
C THR A 238 8.82 -14.13 -12.06
N TYR A 239 9.28 -13.78 -10.87
CA TYR A 239 10.26 -14.53 -10.10
C TYR A 239 9.78 -14.69 -8.68
N LYS A 240 9.88 -15.91 -8.15
CA LYS A 240 9.71 -16.17 -6.73
C LYS A 240 11.05 -15.90 -6.04
N LEU A 241 11.02 -15.06 -5.01
CA LEU A 241 12.20 -14.76 -4.19
C LEU A 241 12.22 -15.67 -2.95
N ASP A 242 13.39 -16.24 -2.67
CA ASP A 242 13.65 -16.98 -1.43
C ASP A 242 14.60 -16.16 -0.57
N LEU A 243 14.07 -15.60 0.52
CA LEU A 243 14.86 -14.76 1.43
C LEU A 243 15.83 -15.58 2.30
N ASN A 244 15.57 -16.88 2.50
CA ASN A 244 16.40 -17.73 3.34
C ASN A 244 17.63 -18.22 2.57
N GLU A 245 17.38 -18.76 1.37
CA GLU A 245 18.45 -19.20 0.47
C GLU A 245 19.12 -18.02 -0.25
N LYS A 246 18.52 -16.83 -0.18
CA LYS A 246 18.94 -15.62 -0.91
C LYS A 246 19.02 -15.87 -2.42
N THR A 247 18.04 -16.60 -2.94
CA THR A 247 17.96 -16.95 -4.35
C THR A 247 16.64 -16.53 -4.96
N TYR A 248 16.53 -16.72 -6.27
CA TYR A 248 15.29 -16.55 -6.99
C TYR A 248 15.08 -17.72 -7.96
N SER A 249 13.82 -17.99 -8.27
CA SER A 249 13.45 -18.92 -9.32
C SER A 249 12.46 -18.26 -10.26
N ARG A 250 12.63 -18.50 -11.57
CA ARG A 250 11.67 -18.03 -12.56
C ARG A 250 10.33 -18.73 -12.34
N LEU A 251 9.28 -17.94 -12.21
CA LEU A 251 7.91 -18.42 -12.07
C LEU A 251 7.19 -18.19 -13.40
N PRO A 252 6.98 -19.22 -14.24
CA PRO A 252 6.35 -19.03 -15.55
C PRO A 252 4.82 -18.85 -15.49
N ASN A 253 4.21 -19.14 -14.34
CA ASN A 253 2.77 -19.15 -14.14
C ASN A 253 2.44 -18.88 -12.67
N LEU A 254 1.45 -18.03 -12.39
CA LEU A 254 0.97 -17.66 -11.05
C LEU A 254 -0.05 -18.66 -10.47
N GLY A 255 -0.35 -19.74 -11.19
CA GLY A 255 -1.33 -20.74 -10.82
C GLY A 255 -2.72 -20.12 -10.68
N ASN A 256 -3.34 -20.31 -9.52
CA ASN A 256 -4.67 -19.82 -9.21
C ASN A 256 -4.67 -18.37 -8.72
N TYR A 257 -3.56 -17.64 -8.84
CA TYR A 257 -3.47 -16.26 -8.39
C TYR A 257 -3.50 -15.28 -9.56
N SER A 258 -3.98 -14.08 -9.26
CA SER A 258 -3.83 -12.91 -10.10
C SER A 258 -3.27 -11.73 -9.31
N ILE A 259 -2.39 -10.99 -9.96
CA ILE A 259 -1.63 -9.89 -9.36
C ILE A 259 -2.13 -8.56 -9.91
N PHE A 260 -2.32 -7.59 -9.02
CA PHE A 260 -2.65 -6.21 -9.35
C PHE A 260 -1.47 -5.32 -8.98
N LEU A 261 -1.00 -4.55 -9.96
CA LEU A 261 0.15 -3.67 -9.88
C LEU A 261 -0.30 -2.23 -10.11
N GLY A 262 -0.10 -1.37 -9.13
CA GLY A 262 -0.33 0.06 -9.22
C GLY A 262 0.81 0.82 -8.57
N GLU A 263 0.83 2.12 -8.83
CA GLU A 263 1.93 3.03 -8.47
C GLU A 263 2.28 2.93 -6.98
N ASN A 264 1.23 2.92 -6.16
CA ASN A 264 1.33 3.02 -4.70
C ASN A 264 0.90 1.73 -3.98
N ARG A 265 0.44 0.72 -4.72
CA ARG A 265 -0.14 -0.48 -4.14
C ARG A 265 -0.02 -1.67 -5.06
N THR A 266 0.48 -2.77 -4.50
CA THR A 266 0.46 -4.08 -5.15
C THR A 266 -0.25 -5.07 -4.26
N PHE A 267 -1.00 -5.99 -4.84
CA PHE A 267 -1.61 -7.10 -4.11
C PHE A 267 -1.90 -8.27 -5.03
N SER A 268 -2.11 -9.44 -4.44
CA SER A 268 -2.51 -10.66 -5.12
C SER A 268 -3.89 -11.11 -4.64
N ILE A 269 -4.59 -11.87 -5.48
CA ILE A 269 -5.89 -12.46 -5.17
C ILE A 269 -5.86 -13.94 -5.55
N SER A 270 -6.39 -14.78 -4.66
CA SER A 270 -6.76 -16.16 -5.00
C SER A 270 -8.02 -16.15 -5.88
N CYS A 271 -7.90 -16.67 -7.09
CA CYS A 271 -9.01 -16.83 -8.02
C CYS A 271 -9.89 -18.05 -7.68
N GLU A 272 -9.46 -18.92 -6.77
CA GLU A 272 -10.34 -19.97 -6.22
C GLU A 272 -11.47 -19.35 -5.40
N ASP A 273 -11.13 -18.34 -4.60
CA ASP A 273 -12.11 -17.59 -3.83
C ASP A 273 -12.92 -16.68 -4.77
N LEU A 274 -12.28 -16.05 -5.76
CA LEU A 274 -12.96 -15.16 -6.70
C LEU A 274 -12.94 -15.68 -8.16
N PRO A 275 -13.82 -16.65 -8.54
CA PRO A 275 -13.87 -17.21 -9.90
C PRO A 275 -14.14 -16.22 -11.03
N GLN A 276 -14.62 -15.01 -10.69
CA GLN A 276 -14.85 -13.91 -11.63
C GLN A 276 -13.56 -13.21 -12.05
N VAL A 277 -12.47 -13.47 -11.33
CA VAL A 277 -11.12 -13.00 -11.63
C VAL A 277 -10.40 -14.14 -12.37
N PRO A 278 -9.99 -13.93 -13.63
CA PRO A 278 -9.17 -14.89 -14.36
C PRO A 278 -7.91 -15.28 -13.57
N THR A 279 -7.56 -16.57 -13.57
CA THR A 279 -6.30 -17.09 -12.99
C THR A 279 -5.09 -16.67 -13.81
N ASN A 280 -3.89 -16.74 -13.23
CA ASN A 280 -2.62 -16.53 -13.93
C ASN A 280 -2.58 -15.21 -14.72
N SER A 281 -3.09 -14.13 -14.12
CA SER A 281 -3.19 -12.83 -14.77
C SER A 281 -2.45 -11.75 -13.98
N ILE A 282 -1.91 -10.77 -14.70
CA ILE A 282 -1.28 -9.58 -14.12
C ILE A 282 -2.02 -8.36 -14.66
N TYR A 283 -2.50 -7.51 -13.75
CA TYR A 283 -3.20 -6.29 -14.03
C TYR A 283 -2.30 -5.09 -13.73
N LEU A 284 -1.86 -4.39 -14.77
CA LEU A 284 -1.17 -3.10 -14.64
C LEU A 284 -2.21 -1.99 -14.57
N CYS A 285 -2.46 -1.52 -13.37
CA CYS A 285 -3.58 -0.65 -13.07
C CYS A 285 -3.32 0.79 -13.54
N GLU A 286 -2.07 1.26 -13.52
CA GLU A 286 -1.66 2.60 -13.97
C GLU A 286 -2.04 2.91 -15.42
N LEU A 287 -2.08 1.88 -16.27
CA LEU A 287 -2.46 2.01 -17.69
C LEU A 287 -3.96 2.26 -17.90
N TYR A 288 -4.80 2.11 -16.87
CA TYR A 288 -6.25 2.31 -16.96
C TYR A 288 -6.65 3.79 -17.09
N ASN A 289 -5.84 4.72 -16.55
CA ASN A 289 -6.10 6.17 -16.64
C ASN A 289 -5.44 6.83 -17.86
N LEU A 290 -4.58 6.12 -18.58
CA LEU A 290 -3.91 6.64 -19.76
C LEU A 290 -4.81 6.46 -20.98
N GLU A 291 -5.65 7.45 -21.25
CA GLU A 291 -6.24 7.59 -22.58
C GLU A 291 -5.12 7.64 -23.64
N ASN A 292 -5.05 6.59 -24.45
CA ASN A 292 -4.70 6.66 -25.88
C ASN A 292 -3.25 6.68 -26.39
N ASN A 293 -2.19 6.35 -25.65
CA ASN A 293 -0.84 6.31 -26.26
C ASN A 293 -0.33 4.95 -26.76
N CYS A 294 -0.84 3.80 -26.29
CA CYS A 294 -0.43 2.48 -26.81
C CYS A 294 -1.62 1.64 -27.31
N LYS A 295 -2.35 2.15 -28.32
CA LYS A 295 -3.46 1.43 -29.00
C LYS A 295 -3.04 0.18 -29.80
N ARG A 296 -1.75 -0.18 -29.80
CA ARG A 296 -1.18 -1.27 -30.61
C ARG A 296 -0.59 -2.42 -29.80
N CYS A 297 -0.58 -2.34 -28.48
CA CYS A 297 -0.06 -3.42 -27.65
C CYS A 297 -1.18 -4.36 -27.23
N GLN A 298 -1.03 -5.66 -27.54
CA GLN A 298 -1.93 -6.73 -27.12
C GLN A 298 -2.07 -6.81 -25.58
N PHE A 299 -1.05 -6.37 -24.85
CA PHE A 299 -1.12 -6.29 -23.39
C PHE A 299 -1.96 -5.10 -22.91
N CYS A 300 -2.16 -4.05 -23.72
CA CYS A 300 -2.95 -2.88 -23.33
C CYS A 300 -4.46 -3.03 -23.58
N GLU A 301 -4.90 -3.92 -24.48
CA GLU A 301 -6.32 -4.11 -24.82
C GLU A 301 -7.21 -4.62 -23.65
N PRO A 302 -6.76 -5.56 -22.78
CA PRO A 302 -7.54 -6.00 -21.63
C PRO A 302 -7.79 -4.91 -20.59
N PHE A 303 -6.97 -3.85 -20.56
CA PHE A 303 -7.12 -2.75 -19.60
C PHE A 303 -8.26 -1.79 -19.98
N LEU A 304 -8.68 -1.75 -21.25
CA LEU A 304 -9.81 -0.94 -21.69
C LEU A 304 -11.17 -1.62 -21.47
N ASN A 305 -11.19 -2.95 -21.24
CA ASN A 305 -12.40 -3.74 -21.03
C ASN A 305 -12.16 -4.81 -19.95
N PRO A 306 -12.37 -4.48 -18.66
CA PRO A 306 -12.23 -5.46 -17.58
C PRO A 306 -13.19 -6.64 -17.80
N SER A 307 -12.73 -7.85 -17.50
CA SER A 307 -13.51 -9.09 -17.73
C SER A 307 -14.74 -9.22 -16.85
N SER A 308 -14.81 -8.44 -15.75
CA SER A 308 -15.96 -8.34 -14.86
C SER A 308 -15.97 -7.02 -14.10
N LEU A 309 -17.15 -6.63 -13.58
CA LEU A 309 -17.30 -5.45 -12.72
C LEU A 309 -16.42 -5.56 -11.44
N LEU A 310 -16.20 -6.78 -10.94
CA LEU A 310 -15.33 -6.99 -9.78
C LEU A 310 -13.87 -6.66 -10.12
N VAL A 311 -13.38 -7.12 -11.28
CA VAL A 311 -12.01 -6.79 -11.75
C VAL A 311 -11.84 -5.29 -11.93
N GLU A 312 -12.85 -4.60 -12.48
CA GLU A 312 -12.83 -3.13 -12.58
C GLU A 312 -12.70 -2.45 -11.20
N LYS A 313 -13.47 -2.91 -10.21
CA LYS A 313 -13.39 -2.39 -8.84
C LYS A 313 -12.00 -2.63 -8.25
N LEU A 314 -11.43 -3.81 -8.44
CA LEU A 314 -10.09 -4.16 -7.95
C LEU A 314 -9.00 -3.30 -8.60
N ILE A 315 -9.07 -3.06 -9.91
CA ILE A 315 -8.17 -2.13 -10.61
C ILE A 315 -8.30 -0.72 -10.01
N LYS A 316 -9.53 -0.24 -9.80
CA LYS A 316 -9.77 1.07 -9.15
C LYS A 316 -9.23 1.13 -7.71
N CYS A 317 -9.24 0.03 -6.97
CA CYS A 317 -8.67 -0.03 -5.62
C CYS A 317 -7.14 0.06 -5.63
N CYS A 318 -6.51 -0.37 -6.72
CA CYS A 318 -5.07 -0.33 -6.91
C CYS A 318 -4.60 1.06 -7.40
N LEU A 319 -5.46 1.78 -8.13
CA LEU A 319 -5.20 3.14 -8.63
C LEU A 319 -5.44 4.25 -7.63
N ARG A 320 -6.37 4.08 -6.69
CA ARG A 320 -6.78 5.16 -5.80
C ARG A 320 -5.73 5.42 -4.73
N SER A 321 -4.93 6.46 -4.94
CA SER A 321 -4.13 7.12 -3.91
C SER A 321 -4.95 8.12 -3.08
N HIS A 322 -6.18 8.47 -3.50
CA HIS A 322 -6.99 9.55 -2.90
C HIS A 322 -8.46 9.15 -2.74
N TRP A 323 -8.98 9.24 -1.52
CA TRP A 323 -10.39 9.50 -1.27
C TRP A 323 -10.57 11.01 -1.18
N ASN A 324 -10.94 11.65 -2.29
CA ASN A 324 -11.49 12.99 -2.23
C ASN A 324 -12.92 12.86 -1.72
N ILE A 325 -13.09 12.83 -0.40
CA ILE A 325 -14.36 13.27 0.16
C ILE A 325 -14.39 14.75 -0.17
N LEU A 326 -15.16 15.13 -1.20
CA LEU A 326 -15.52 16.52 -1.42
C LEU A 326 -16.04 17.01 -0.07
N SER A 327 -15.25 17.83 0.62
CA SER A 327 -15.78 18.62 1.72
C SER A 327 -16.88 19.47 1.09
N GLU A 328 -18.10 19.36 1.61
CA GLU A 328 -19.23 20.23 1.26
C GLU A 328 -18.97 21.72 1.62
N ASP A 329 -17.71 22.11 1.82
CA ASP A 329 -17.27 23.47 2.16
C ASP A 329 -16.72 24.24 0.94
N ASP A 330 -16.78 23.68 -0.28
CA ASP A 330 -16.48 24.38 -1.55
C ASP A 330 -17.78 24.90 -2.24
N GLU A 331 -18.64 25.61 -1.50
CA GLU A 331 -19.65 26.54 -2.04
C GLU A 331 -19.57 27.94 -1.43
#